data_AF-A0A3B9A9W4-F1
#
_entry.id   AF-A0A3B9A9W4-F1
#
_cell.length_a   1.000
_cell.length_b   1.000
_cell.length_c   1.000
_cell.angle_alpha   90.00
_cell.angle_beta   90.00
_cell.angle_gamma   90.00
#
_symmetry.space_group_name_H-M   'P 1'
#
loop_
_entity.id
_entity.type
_entity.pdbx_description
1 polymer ?
#
loop_
_entity_poly.entity_id
_entity_poly.type
_entity_poly.pdbx_seq_one_letter_code
_entity_poly.pdbx_strand_id
1 'polypeptide(L)'
;MPKLPATLLGAALLLMIPGFGHASRWYQVEVIIFTQQDRYGTEAAPQDIDLQYPLRVTHFGEGDFSQLPKEQRQLNADAYTLARTGVYKVLFHEAWRQAGKSQEHTSWLLIKGGEQLGDHYQLEGSLKLYLNSYLHLVTNLWLLTPADAYSTPSTSTTTSTTTTTSVYASTRDLPPLPGEPSSGAQSLGTSTSSYPAVPLKEVYTFEQSDRLELGKIHYLDHPKMGILVKVTRAQRSDANTPVIANPTATSVLE
;
A
#
# COMPACT_ATOMS: atom_id res chain seq x y z
N MET A 1 59.39 58.34 -25.35
CA MET A 1 58.50 57.74 -24.33
C MET A 1 57.06 57.95 -24.80
N PRO A 2 56.12 56.98 -24.71
CA PRO A 2 56.16 55.62 -24.18
C PRO A 2 56.03 54.52 -25.27
N LYS A 3 56.40 53.28 -24.92
CA LYS A 3 56.17 52.05 -25.71
C LYS A 3 54.89 51.38 -25.20
N LEU A 4 54.01 50.94 -26.09
CA LEU A 4 52.82 50.14 -25.76
C LEU A 4 53.22 48.71 -25.38
N PRO A 5 52.65 48.09 -24.32
CA PRO A 5 52.89 46.69 -24.03
C PRO A 5 51.95 45.77 -24.79
N ALA A 6 52.49 44.62 -25.17
CA ALA A 6 51.82 43.53 -25.84
C ALA A 6 51.08 42.61 -24.85
N THR A 7 50.03 41.95 -25.37
CA THR A 7 49.47 40.63 -24.96
C THR A 7 48.81 40.50 -23.58
N LEU A 8 47.54 40.06 -23.57
CA LEU A 8 47.21 38.64 -23.35
C LEU A 8 45.74 38.38 -23.71
N LEU A 9 45.52 37.48 -24.68
CA LEU A 9 44.21 36.95 -25.04
C LEU A 9 43.87 35.83 -24.04
N GLY A 10 43.01 36.10 -23.08
CA GLY A 10 42.54 35.11 -22.11
C GLY A 10 41.50 34.18 -22.74
N ALA A 11 41.90 32.95 -23.08
CA ALA A 11 40.97 31.88 -23.42
C ALA A 11 40.27 31.40 -22.13
N ALA A 12 39.02 31.82 -21.93
CA ALA A 12 38.16 31.29 -20.88
C ALA A 12 37.68 29.89 -21.28
N LEU A 13 38.37 28.86 -20.78
CA LEU A 13 37.94 27.47 -20.89
C LEU A 13 36.77 27.24 -19.91
N LEU A 14 35.55 27.24 -20.45
CA LEU A 14 34.32 26.93 -19.73
C LEU A 14 34.34 25.44 -19.32
N LEU A 15 34.68 25.16 -18.06
CA LEU A 15 34.54 23.85 -17.44
C LEU A 15 33.03 23.52 -17.35
N MET A 16 32.53 22.81 -18.36
CA MET A 16 31.26 22.10 -18.28
C MET A 16 31.39 21.02 -17.21
N ILE A 17 30.93 21.31 -15.98
CA ILE A 17 30.72 20.26 -14.98
C ILE A 17 29.55 19.43 -15.50
N PRO A 18 29.73 18.14 -15.85
CA PRO A 18 28.59 17.29 -16.17
C PRO A 18 27.75 17.20 -14.91
N GLY A 19 26.52 17.71 -14.97
CA GLY A 19 25.53 17.50 -13.92
C GLY A 19 25.34 15.99 -13.78
N PHE A 20 25.88 15.40 -12.73
CA PHE A 20 25.54 14.05 -12.32
C PHE A 20 24.06 14.08 -11.91
N GLY A 21 23.15 13.88 -12.87
CA GLY A 21 21.78 13.55 -12.55
C GLY A 21 21.80 12.27 -11.71
N HIS A 22 21.47 12.37 -10.43
CA HIS A 22 21.33 11.19 -9.59
C HIS A 22 20.17 10.37 -10.14
N ALA A 23 20.48 9.32 -10.91
CA ALA A 23 19.49 8.33 -11.30
C ALA A 23 18.84 7.79 -10.01
N SER A 24 17.55 8.09 -9.81
CA SER A 24 16.83 7.63 -8.62
C SER A 24 16.93 6.11 -8.55
N ARG A 25 17.29 5.59 -7.39
CA ARG A 25 17.45 4.14 -7.20
C ARG A 25 16.06 3.52 -7.21
N TRP A 26 15.83 2.53 -8.08
CA TRP A 26 14.54 1.83 -8.17
C TRP A 26 14.53 0.59 -7.29
N TYR A 27 13.35 0.26 -6.78
CA TYR A 27 13.12 -0.87 -5.91
C TYR A 27 11.88 -1.64 -6.35
N GLN A 28 11.94 -2.97 -6.25
CA GLN A 28 10.78 -3.83 -6.29
C GLN A 28 10.39 -4.11 -4.84
N VAL A 29 9.13 -3.83 -4.53
CA VAL A 29 8.52 -4.05 -3.22
C VAL A 29 7.50 -5.14 -3.41
N GLU A 30 7.47 -6.09 -2.49
CA GLU A 30 6.45 -7.11 -2.45
C GLU A 30 5.92 -7.25 -1.03
N VAL A 31 4.61 -7.25 -0.92
CA VAL A 31 3.90 -7.24 0.35
C VAL A 31 2.84 -8.33 0.34
N ILE A 32 2.80 -9.13 1.39
CA ILE A 32 1.69 -10.00 1.76
C ILE A 32 1.10 -9.46 3.05
N ILE A 33 -0.21 -9.22 3.06
CA ILE A 33 -0.97 -8.90 4.28
C ILE A 33 -1.97 -10.01 4.49
N PHE A 34 -2.03 -10.54 5.71
CA PHE A 34 -2.89 -11.66 6.07
C PHE A 34 -3.51 -11.44 7.44
N THR A 35 -4.65 -12.08 7.69
CA THR A 35 -5.28 -12.14 9.01
C THR A 35 -5.15 -13.54 9.61
N GLN A 36 -5.23 -13.64 10.93
CA GLN A 36 -5.23 -14.89 11.67
C GLN A 36 -6.68 -15.28 11.97
N GLN A 37 -7.09 -16.50 11.63
CA GLN A 37 -8.39 -17.04 12.00
C GLN A 37 -8.37 -17.37 13.49
N ASP A 38 -9.08 -16.58 14.29
CA ASP A 38 -9.12 -16.66 15.75
C ASP A 38 -9.38 -18.09 16.24
N ARG A 39 -8.31 -18.77 16.69
CA ARG A 39 -8.46 -19.97 17.53
C ARG A 39 -8.19 -19.68 19.01
N TYR A 40 -7.50 -18.58 19.35
CA TYR A 40 -7.06 -18.34 20.74
C TYR A 40 -6.89 -16.85 21.15
N GLY A 41 -7.25 -15.86 20.33
CA GLY A 41 -6.99 -14.44 20.63
C GLY A 41 -8.01 -13.82 21.58
N THR A 42 -7.63 -13.53 22.83
CA THR A 42 -8.42 -12.75 23.80
C THR A 42 -8.23 -11.24 23.66
N GLU A 43 -7.64 -10.77 22.55
CA GLU A 43 -7.37 -9.37 22.34
C GLU A 43 -8.64 -8.60 22.03
N ALA A 44 -8.93 -7.59 22.84
CA ALA A 44 -10.02 -6.67 22.58
C ALA A 44 -9.61 -5.68 21.50
N ALA A 45 -10.52 -5.39 20.57
CA ALA A 45 -10.34 -4.31 19.62
C ALA A 45 -10.10 -2.97 20.34
N PRO A 46 -9.23 -2.09 19.80
CA PRO A 46 -9.03 -0.77 20.36
C PRO A 46 -10.35 0.03 20.32
N GLN A 47 -10.63 0.78 21.40
CA GLN A 47 -11.93 1.44 21.59
C GLN A 47 -11.94 2.91 21.17
N ASP A 48 -10.78 3.56 21.17
CA ASP A 48 -10.61 4.96 20.80
C ASP A 48 -9.71 5.03 19.56
N ILE A 49 -10.34 4.86 18.40
CA ILE A 49 -9.68 4.89 17.09
C ILE A 49 -10.32 5.94 16.21
N ASP A 50 -9.49 6.69 15.49
CA ASP A 50 -9.91 7.66 14.48
C ASP A 50 -9.29 7.25 13.14
N LEU A 51 -10.11 6.62 12.30
CA LEU A 51 -9.69 6.12 11.00
C LEU A 51 -9.65 7.27 10.00
N GLN A 52 -8.45 7.54 9.51
CA GLN A 52 -8.23 8.54 8.48
C GLN A 52 -7.15 8.09 7.50
N TYR A 53 -7.41 8.33 6.23
CA TYR A 53 -6.39 8.21 5.20
C TYR A 53 -5.41 9.38 5.31
N PRO A 54 -4.10 9.13 5.11
CA PRO A 54 -3.12 10.19 5.10
C PRO A 54 -3.31 11.11 3.88
N LEU A 55 -2.69 12.29 3.90
CA LEU A 55 -2.66 13.16 2.71
C LEU A 55 -1.83 12.50 1.60
N ARG A 56 -2.23 12.73 0.34
CA ARG A 56 -1.54 12.26 -0.88
C ARG A 56 -1.48 10.72 -0.98
N VAL A 57 -2.64 10.08 -0.88
CA VAL A 57 -2.82 8.68 -1.28
C VAL A 57 -2.86 8.58 -2.81
N THR A 58 -2.26 7.54 -3.36
CA THR A 58 -2.25 7.20 -4.78
C THR A 58 -2.53 5.71 -4.96
N HIS A 59 -2.73 5.29 -6.21
CA HIS A 59 -3.05 3.91 -6.57
C HIS A 59 -1.95 3.31 -7.46
N PHE A 60 -2.00 2.00 -7.68
CA PHE A 60 -1.16 1.36 -8.68
C PHE A 60 -1.41 1.94 -10.07
N GLY A 61 -0.34 2.11 -10.84
CA GLY A 61 -0.39 2.72 -12.18
C GLY A 61 -0.31 4.25 -12.18
N GLU A 62 -0.42 4.89 -11.01
CA GLU A 62 -0.19 6.32 -10.85
C GLU A 62 1.21 6.63 -10.32
N GLY A 63 1.73 7.80 -10.70
CA GLY A 63 3.06 8.24 -10.28
C GLY A 63 4.16 7.26 -10.72
N ASP A 64 4.95 6.79 -9.76
CA ASP A 64 6.01 5.80 -9.98
C ASP A 64 5.67 4.39 -9.45
N PHE A 65 4.41 4.12 -9.09
CA PHE A 65 3.97 2.82 -8.55
C PHE A 65 3.55 1.86 -9.68
N SER A 66 4.52 1.15 -10.26
CA SER A 66 4.27 0.19 -11.34
C SER A 66 4.02 -1.21 -10.78
N GLN A 67 2.76 -1.63 -10.74
CA GLN A 67 2.38 -2.98 -10.30
C GLN A 67 2.97 -4.06 -11.21
N LEU A 68 3.38 -5.17 -10.62
CA LEU A 68 4.00 -6.30 -11.29
C LEU A 68 3.04 -7.50 -11.32
N PRO A 69 3.07 -8.27 -12.42
CA PRO A 69 2.26 -9.47 -12.53
C PRO A 69 2.80 -10.58 -11.61
N LYS A 70 1.96 -11.59 -11.36
CA LYS A 70 2.24 -12.67 -10.39
C LYS A 70 3.54 -13.41 -10.65
N GLU A 71 3.95 -13.54 -11.91
CA GLU A 71 5.16 -14.27 -12.32
C GLU A 71 6.45 -13.55 -11.90
N GLN A 72 6.37 -12.26 -11.62
CA GLN A 72 7.50 -11.44 -11.15
C GLN A 72 7.55 -11.29 -9.62
N ARG A 73 6.60 -11.91 -8.92
CA ARG A 73 6.54 -11.98 -7.46
C ARG A 73 7.50 -13.06 -6.94
N GLN A 74 8.17 -12.76 -5.83
CA GLN A 74 9.16 -13.60 -5.16
C GLN A 74 8.58 -14.33 -3.93
N LEU A 75 7.46 -13.87 -3.37
CA LEU A 75 6.83 -14.42 -2.15
C LEU A 75 5.62 -15.32 -2.45
N ASN A 76 5.47 -15.81 -3.68
CA ASN A 76 4.38 -16.72 -4.05
C ASN A 76 4.36 -18.00 -3.21
N ALA A 77 5.54 -18.56 -2.90
CA ALA A 77 5.65 -19.75 -2.07
C ALA A 77 5.26 -19.49 -0.61
N ASP A 78 5.63 -18.32 -0.06
CA ASP A 78 5.26 -17.90 1.29
C ASP A 78 3.74 -17.68 1.40
N ALA A 79 3.14 -16.98 0.43
CA ALA A 79 1.69 -16.79 0.36
C ALA A 79 0.93 -18.11 0.29
N TYR A 80 1.41 -19.06 -0.53
CA TYR A 80 0.84 -20.41 -0.61
C TYR A 80 0.94 -21.16 0.72
N THR A 81 2.09 -21.07 1.38
CA THR A 81 2.32 -21.71 2.68
C THR A 81 1.36 -21.16 3.74
N LEU A 82 1.25 -19.83 3.85
CA LEU A 82 0.31 -19.16 4.75
C LEU A 82 -1.12 -19.66 4.54
N ALA A 83 -1.61 -19.61 3.31
CA ALA A 83 -2.97 -20.03 2.97
C ALA A 83 -3.24 -21.52 3.25
N ARG A 84 -2.22 -22.38 3.13
CA ARG A 84 -2.37 -23.82 3.33
C ARG A 84 -2.48 -24.23 4.80
N THR A 85 -1.94 -23.45 5.73
CA THR A 85 -2.01 -23.77 7.17
C THR A 85 -3.43 -23.82 7.71
N GLY A 86 -4.37 -23.10 7.08
CA GLY A 86 -5.72 -22.89 7.58
C GLY A 86 -5.80 -22.01 8.83
N VAL A 87 -4.67 -21.50 9.33
CA VAL A 87 -4.61 -20.53 10.44
C VAL A 87 -4.63 -19.11 9.88
N TYR A 88 -4.02 -18.89 8.72
CA TYR A 88 -3.93 -17.58 8.09
C TYR A 88 -4.80 -17.47 6.85
N LYS A 89 -5.36 -16.28 6.63
CA LYS A 89 -6.05 -15.90 5.40
C LYS A 89 -5.31 -14.73 4.76
N VAL A 90 -4.75 -14.93 3.56
CA VAL A 90 -4.11 -13.85 2.79
C VAL A 90 -5.21 -12.89 2.29
N LEU A 91 -5.06 -11.61 2.62
CA LEU A 91 -6.01 -10.55 2.25
C LEU A 91 -5.47 -9.70 1.08
N PHE A 92 -4.15 -9.54 1.00
CA PHE A 92 -3.47 -8.77 -0.04
C PHE A 92 -2.13 -9.43 -0.36
N HIS A 93 -1.82 -9.58 -1.66
CA HIS A 93 -0.49 -10.01 -2.11
C HIS A 93 -0.16 -9.33 -3.43
N GLU A 94 0.70 -8.33 -3.38
CA GLU A 94 1.10 -7.58 -4.55
C GLU A 94 2.60 -7.30 -4.56
N ALA A 95 3.16 -7.19 -5.77
CA ALA A 95 4.48 -6.64 -6.00
C ALA A 95 4.39 -5.46 -6.94
N TRP A 96 5.25 -4.47 -6.74
CA TRP A 96 5.34 -3.30 -7.59
C TRP A 96 6.76 -2.74 -7.61
N ARG A 97 7.06 -1.89 -8.57
CA ARG A 97 8.29 -1.09 -8.63
C ARG A 97 7.98 0.36 -8.27
N GLN A 98 8.90 1.00 -7.57
CA GLN A 98 8.86 2.43 -7.27
C GLN A 98 10.28 3.02 -7.18
N ALA A 99 10.40 4.35 -7.33
CA ALA A 99 11.66 5.02 -7.07
C ALA A 99 11.84 5.23 -5.56
N GLY A 100 13.03 5.00 -5.03
CA GLY A 100 13.34 5.30 -3.62
C GLY A 100 13.57 6.78 -3.43
N LYS A 101 12.48 7.52 -3.31
CA LYS A 101 12.42 8.93 -2.95
C LYS A 101 12.44 9.09 -1.43
N SER A 102 12.75 10.29 -0.95
CA SER A 102 12.64 10.67 0.46
C SER A 102 11.18 10.76 0.90
N GLN A 103 10.96 10.79 2.21
CA GLN A 103 9.63 10.73 2.84
C GLN A 103 8.64 11.77 2.33
N GLU A 104 9.10 13.01 2.07
CA GLU A 104 8.30 14.15 1.62
C GLU A 104 7.90 14.07 0.13
N HIS A 105 8.65 13.29 -0.64
CA HIS A 105 8.45 13.12 -2.07
C HIS A 105 7.77 11.79 -2.45
N THR A 106 7.62 10.88 -1.48
CA THR A 106 6.89 9.62 -1.64
C THR A 106 5.42 9.78 -1.25
N SER A 107 4.51 9.40 -2.14
CA SER A 107 3.07 9.30 -1.87
C SER A 107 2.73 8.03 -1.06
N TRP A 108 1.62 8.07 -0.33
CA TRP A 108 1.06 6.86 0.28
C TRP A 108 0.37 6.01 -0.79
N LEU A 109 0.55 4.70 -0.74
CA LEU A 109 -0.13 3.76 -1.63
C LEU A 109 -1.39 3.22 -0.94
N LEU A 110 -2.55 3.36 -1.59
CA LEU A 110 -3.80 2.79 -1.11
C LEU A 110 -3.69 1.27 -1.06
N ILE A 111 -4.10 0.68 0.07
CA ILE A 111 -4.23 -0.75 0.24
C ILE A 111 -5.70 -1.09 0.45
N LYS A 112 -6.18 -2.04 -0.34
CA LYS A 112 -7.49 -2.66 -0.19
C LYS A 112 -7.39 -4.14 -0.53
N GLY A 113 -8.07 -4.99 0.24
CA GLY A 113 -7.99 -6.44 0.05
C GLY A 113 -8.96 -7.23 0.92
N GLY A 114 -8.96 -8.55 0.73
CA GLY A 114 -9.91 -9.45 1.36
C GLY A 114 -11.31 -9.37 0.76
N GLU A 115 -12.32 -9.64 1.57
CA GLU A 115 -13.72 -9.62 1.15
C GLU A 115 -14.24 -8.19 0.98
N GLN A 116 -15.10 -7.97 0.00
CA GLN A 116 -15.79 -6.70 -0.18
C GLN A 116 -16.95 -6.59 0.81
N LEU A 117 -16.99 -5.51 1.59
CA LEU A 117 -18.00 -5.20 2.61
C LEU A 117 -18.73 -3.92 2.19
N GLY A 118 -19.70 -4.05 1.29
CA GLY A 118 -20.38 -2.90 0.69
C GLY A 118 -19.44 -2.12 -0.26
N ASP A 119 -19.27 -0.83 -0.01
CA ASP A 119 -18.30 0.07 -0.68
C ASP A 119 -16.88 -0.02 -0.09
N HIS A 120 -16.69 -0.82 0.95
CA HIS A 120 -15.42 -1.04 1.64
C HIS A 120 -14.86 -2.45 1.41
N TYR A 121 -13.67 -2.69 1.95
CA TYR A 121 -12.96 -3.96 1.91
C TYR A 121 -12.52 -4.38 3.31
N GLN A 122 -12.45 -5.70 3.54
CA GLN A 122 -12.05 -6.29 4.81
C GLN A 122 -10.71 -5.72 5.32
N LEU A 123 -9.74 -5.52 4.44
CA LEU A 123 -8.50 -4.83 4.72
C LEU A 123 -8.46 -3.52 3.94
N GLU A 124 -8.18 -2.43 4.62
CA GLU A 124 -8.07 -1.09 4.04
C GLU A 124 -6.94 -0.28 4.69
N GLY A 125 -6.58 0.83 4.06
CA GLY A 125 -5.65 1.82 4.60
C GLY A 125 -4.58 2.19 3.59
N SER A 126 -3.38 2.51 4.05
CA SER A 126 -2.27 2.92 3.20
C SER A 126 -0.93 2.47 3.73
N LEU A 127 0.02 2.25 2.82
CA LEU A 127 1.42 2.05 3.18
C LEU A 127 2.31 3.04 2.44
N LYS A 128 3.49 3.28 2.98
CA LYS A 128 4.50 4.13 2.36
C LYS A 128 5.89 3.53 2.55
N LEU A 129 6.62 3.38 1.45
CA LEU A 129 8.02 3.01 1.47
C LEU A 129 8.85 4.20 0.99
N TYR A 130 9.77 4.69 1.81
CA TYR A 130 10.67 5.77 1.41
C TYR A 130 12.13 5.43 1.74
N LEU A 131 13.04 6.16 1.09
CA LEU A 131 14.47 6.01 1.21
C LEU A 131 15.08 7.28 1.80
N ASN A 132 15.68 7.14 2.97
CA ASN A 132 16.64 8.11 3.52
C ASN A 132 18.03 7.43 3.50
N SER A 133 18.69 7.31 4.67
CA SER A 133 19.86 6.43 4.81
C SER A 133 19.52 4.94 4.70
N TYR A 134 18.26 4.59 5.00
CA TYR A 134 17.71 3.24 4.94
C TYR A 134 16.34 3.25 4.28
N LEU A 135 15.85 2.06 3.94
CA LEU A 135 14.46 1.87 3.54
C LEU A 135 13.58 1.85 4.78
N HIS A 136 12.51 2.61 4.76
CA HIS A 136 11.51 2.63 5.83
C HIS A 136 10.15 2.31 5.24
N LEU A 137 9.48 1.33 5.85
CA LEU A 137 8.07 1.06 5.61
C LEU A 137 7.27 1.68 6.75
N VAL A 138 6.21 2.41 6.40
CA VAL A 138 5.23 2.92 7.34
C VAL A 138 3.85 2.43 6.90
N THR A 139 3.07 1.97 7.84
CA THR A 139 1.71 1.45 7.62
C THR A 139 0.71 2.28 8.42
N ASN A 140 -0.45 2.49 7.81
CA ASN A 140 -1.67 2.93 8.47
C ASN A 140 -2.78 2.08 7.86
N LEU A 141 -3.06 0.93 8.47
CA LEU A 141 -4.00 -0.06 7.95
C LEU A 141 -5.08 -0.33 8.97
N TRP A 142 -6.23 -0.81 8.53
CA TRP A 142 -7.26 -1.36 9.40
C TRP A 142 -7.89 -2.61 8.80
N LEU A 143 -8.29 -3.50 9.69
CA LEU A 143 -8.98 -4.75 9.41
C LEU A 143 -10.39 -4.66 9.98
N LEU A 144 -11.37 -4.81 9.09
CA LEU A 144 -12.79 -4.84 9.41
C LEU A 144 -13.23 -6.28 9.65
N THR A 145 -13.91 -6.52 10.78
CA THR A 145 -14.55 -7.80 11.07
C THR A 145 -16.06 -7.60 11.00
N PRO A 146 -16.76 -8.17 9.99
CA PRO A 146 -18.21 -8.03 9.89
C PRO A 146 -18.90 -8.73 11.06
N ALA A 147 -20.06 -8.21 11.47
CA ALA A 147 -20.90 -8.89 12.45
C ALA A 147 -21.53 -10.15 11.84
N ASP A 148 -21.67 -11.21 12.64
CA ASP A 148 -22.33 -12.42 12.19
C ASP A 148 -23.79 -12.11 11.83
N ALA A 149 -24.22 -12.48 10.62
CA ALA A 149 -25.57 -12.22 10.10
C ALA A 149 -26.71 -12.82 10.95
N TYR A 150 -26.39 -13.76 11.85
CA TYR A 150 -27.34 -14.40 12.78
C TYR A 150 -27.38 -13.73 14.16
N SER A 151 -26.60 -12.67 14.38
CA SER A 151 -26.76 -11.79 15.52
C SER A 151 -28.00 -10.95 15.25
N THR A 152 -29.19 -11.50 15.52
CA THR A 152 -30.42 -10.71 15.53
C THR A 152 -30.17 -9.46 16.36
N PRO A 153 -30.43 -8.24 15.86
CA PRO A 153 -30.38 -7.06 16.69
C PRO A 153 -31.44 -7.25 17.78
N SER A 154 -31.00 -7.67 18.97
CA SER A 154 -31.85 -7.54 20.14
C SER A 154 -32.10 -6.05 20.26
N THR A 155 -33.35 -5.64 19.97
CA THR A 155 -33.85 -4.31 20.26
C THR A 155 -33.63 -4.08 21.75
N SER A 156 -32.51 -3.46 22.09
CA SER A 156 -32.16 -3.12 23.46
C SER A 156 -32.75 -1.75 23.68
N THR A 157 -33.96 -1.75 24.21
CA THR A 157 -34.57 -0.58 24.83
C THR A 157 -33.56 0.03 25.79
N THR A 158 -33.32 1.33 25.61
CA THR A 158 -32.51 2.21 26.44
C THR A 158 -32.58 1.85 27.92
N THR A 159 -31.48 1.38 28.48
CA THR A 159 -31.14 1.56 29.89
C THR A 159 -29.63 1.73 29.96
N SER A 160 -29.22 2.95 30.27
CA SER A 160 -27.83 3.35 30.45
C SER A 160 -27.11 2.41 31.40
N THR A 161 -26.21 1.61 30.83
CA THR A 161 -25.13 0.93 31.54
C THR A 161 -23.91 1.10 30.66
N THR A 162 -22.83 1.63 31.23
CA THR A 162 -21.58 1.97 30.55
C THR A 162 -20.99 0.73 29.87
N THR A 163 -21.30 0.55 28.58
CA THR A 163 -20.74 -0.52 27.73
C THR A 163 -20.18 0.17 26.49
N THR A 164 -18.86 0.09 26.33
CA THR A 164 -18.13 0.78 25.29
C THR A 164 -18.64 0.41 23.90
N THR A 165 -19.19 1.39 23.18
CA THR A 165 -19.67 1.27 21.81
C THR A 165 -18.50 1.61 20.89
N SER A 166 -18.09 0.68 20.01
CA SER A 166 -17.18 0.99 18.89
C SER A 166 -17.74 2.16 18.09
N VAL A 167 -16.93 3.18 17.80
CA VAL A 167 -17.34 4.35 17.01
C VAL A 167 -17.77 3.95 15.59
N TYR A 168 -17.25 2.82 15.09
CA TYR A 168 -17.58 2.27 13.78
C TYR A 168 -18.48 1.04 13.94
N ALA A 169 -19.79 1.23 13.81
CA ALA A 169 -20.80 0.17 13.92
C ALA A 169 -21.14 -0.47 12.57
N SER A 170 -20.90 0.25 11.47
CA SER A 170 -21.12 -0.23 10.12
C SER A 170 -20.14 0.37 9.12
N THR A 171 -20.08 -0.18 7.92
CA THR A 171 -19.25 0.36 6.84
C THR A 171 -19.61 1.79 6.43
N ARG A 172 -20.82 2.28 6.77
CA ARG A 172 -21.20 3.69 6.54
C ARG A 172 -20.49 4.70 7.43
N ASP A 173 -19.93 4.24 8.55
CA ASP A 173 -19.24 5.09 9.51
C ASP A 173 -17.76 5.27 9.14
N LEU A 174 -17.26 4.52 8.14
CA LEU A 174 -15.86 4.51 7.73
C LEU A 174 -15.50 5.73 6.85
N PRO A 175 -14.23 6.17 6.85
CA PRO A 175 -13.78 7.21 5.95
C PRO A 175 -13.89 6.74 4.49
N PRO A 176 -14.37 7.57 3.55
CA PRO A 176 -14.51 7.16 2.15
C PRO A 176 -13.14 6.83 1.53
N LEU A 177 -13.12 5.83 0.64
CA LEU A 177 -11.92 5.45 -0.11
C LEU A 177 -11.34 6.66 -0.88
N PRO A 178 -10.03 6.95 -0.77
CA PRO A 178 -9.38 8.01 -1.53
C PRO A 178 -9.51 7.77 -3.04
N GLY A 179 -9.74 8.84 -3.80
CA GLY A 179 -9.84 8.78 -5.26
C GLY A 179 -11.18 8.27 -5.79
N GLU A 180 -12.00 7.64 -4.95
CA GLU A 180 -13.38 7.33 -5.29
C GLU A 180 -14.25 8.57 -5.06
N PRO A 181 -15.28 8.83 -5.90
CA PRO A 181 -16.20 9.93 -5.68
C PRO A 181 -16.93 9.74 -4.34
N SER A 182 -16.50 10.49 -3.32
CA SER A 182 -17.20 10.55 -2.04
C SER A 182 -18.63 11.03 -2.30
N SER A 183 -19.64 10.19 -2.01
CA SER A 183 -21.06 10.56 -2.13
C SER A 183 -21.53 11.56 -1.04
N GLY A 184 -20.63 12.44 -0.58
CA GLY A 184 -20.74 13.19 0.67
C GLY A 184 -20.37 14.67 0.59
N ALA A 185 -20.48 15.31 -0.58
CA ALA A 185 -20.39 16.77 -0.67
C ALA A 185 -21.69 17.36 -1.26
N GLN A 186 -22.57 17.83 -0.37
CA GLN A 186 -23.71 18.72 -0.61
C GLN A 186 -24.78 18.25 -1.61
N SER A 187 -25.76 17.49 -1.13
CA SER A 187 -27.13 17.59 -1.63
C SER A 187 -28.11 17.20 -0.53
N LEU A 188 -29.10 18.05 -0.26
CA LEU A 188 -30.27 17.75 0.55
C LEU A 188 -31.16 16.79 -0.27
N GLY A 189 -30.72 15.54 -0.39
CA GLY A 189 -31.32 14.50 -1.20
C GLY A 189 -30.55 13.20 -0.98
N THR A 190 -31.26 12.16 -0.57
CA THR A 190 -30.80 10.82 -0.18
C THR A 190 -29.55 10.34 -0.93
N SER A 191 -28.38 10.38 -0.28
CA SER A 191 -27.17 9.70 -0.74
C SER A 191 -27.38 8.19 -0.63
N THR A 192 -27.98 7.58 -1.64
CA THR A 192 -28.07 6.11 -1.72
C THR A 192 -26.72 5.61 -2.22
N SER A 193 -25.78 5.28 -1.32
CA SER A 193 -24.72 4.33 -1.66
C SER A 193 -25.43 3.10 -2.25
N SER A 194 -25.03 2.68 -3.47
CA SER A 194 -25.63 1.51 -4.12
C SER A 194 -25.36 0.22 -3.36
N TYR A 195 -24.46 0.27 -2.38
CA TYR A 195 -24.09 -0.84 -1.53
C TYR A 195 -24.84 -0.81 -0.20
N PRO A 196 -25.31 -1.97 0.30
CA PRO A 196 -25.90 -2.06 1.64
C PRO A 196 -24.82 -1.81 2.71
N ALA A 197 -25.21 -1.14 3.80
CA ALA A 197 -24.36 -1.03 4.98
C ALA A 197 -24.10 -2.41 5.57
N VAL A 198 -22.84 -2.75 5.80
CA VAL A 198 -22.47 -3.99 6.48
C VAL A 198 -22.19 -3.67 7.95
N PRO A 199 -22.90 -4.30 8.91
CA PRO A 199 -22.60 -4.15 10.32
C PRO A 199 -21.21 -4.70 10.66
N LEU A 200 -20.48 -3.99 11.50
CA LEU A 200 -19.14 -4.36 11.96
C LEU A 200 -19.19 -4.82 13.41
N LYS A 201 -18.46 -5.89 13.71
CA LYS A 201 -18.24 -6.37 15.07
C LYS A 201 -17.07 -5.63 15.70
N GLU A 202 -15.94 -5.62 15.00
CA GLU A 202 -14.66 -5.11 15.50
C GLU A 202 -13.86 -4.48 14.35
N VAL A 203 -13.07 -3.48 14.69
CA VAL A 203 -12.09 -2.85 13.80
C VAL A 203 -10.72 -2.89 14.49
N TYR A 204 -9.72 -3.41 13.79
CA TYR A 204 -8.35 -3.48 14.28
C TYR A 204 -7.45 -2.59 13.44
N THR A 205 -6.73 -1.66 14.06
CA THR A 205 -5.76 -0.80 13.38
C THR A 205 -4.36 -1.41 13.40
N PHE A 206 -3.57 -1.13 12.39
CA PHE A 206 -2.16 -1.50 12.29
C PHE A 206 -1.38 -0.27 11.81
N GLU A 207 -0.80 0.44 12.77
CA GLU A 207 0.04 1.60 12.54
C GLU A 207 1.45 1.30 13.03
N GLN A 208 2.38 1.04 12.11
CA GLN A 208 3.76 0.71 12.45
C GLN A 208 4.74 1.40 11.51
N SER A 209 5.96 1.60 12.01
CA SER A 209 7.11 2.02 11.20
C SER A 209 8.25 1.04 11.43
N ASP A 210 8.77 0.47 10.35
CA ASP A 210 9.89 -0.45 10.40
C ASP A 210 11.00 -0.06 9.41
N ARG A 211 12.25 -0.35 9.79
CA ARG A 211 13.42 -0.19 8.93
C ARG A 211 13.69 -1.50 8.21
N LEU A 212 13.71 -1.46 6.89
CA LEU A 212 13.92 -2.63 6.05
C LEU A 212 15.37 -2.78 5.61
N GLU A 213 15.80 -4.04 5.53
CA GLU A 213 17.03 -4.46 4.88
C GLU A 213 16.76 -5.00 3.47
N LEU A 214 17.61 -4.60 2.53
CA LEU A 214 17.47 -5.05 1.14
C LEU A 214 17.68 -6.56 1.01
N GLY A 215 16.78 -7.21 0.28
CA GLY A 215 16.83 -8.63 -0.04
C GLY A 215 16.32 -9.56 1.07
N LYS A 216 16.06 -9.03 2.27
CA LYS A 216 15.51 -9.80 3.39
C LYS A 216 13.98 -9.70 3.43
N ILE A 217 13.35 -10.74 3.95
CA ILE A 217 11.94 -10.73 4.31
C ILE A 217 11.85 -10.17 5.73
N HIS A 218 11.01 -9.16 5.92
CA HIS A 218 10.64 -8.62 7.22
C HIS A 218 9.22 -9.06 7.57
N TYR A 219 9.01 -9.43 8.83
CA TYR A 219 7.71 -9.73 9.39
C TYR A 219 7.34 -8.61 10.37
N LEU A 220 6.20 -7.97 10.14
CA LEU A 220 5.62 -7.02 11.06
C LEU A 220 4.40 -7.67 11.68
N ASP A 221 4.45 -7.88 12.99
CA ASP A 221 3.44 -8.63 13.73
C ASP A 221 2.35 -7.72 14.28
N HIS A 222 1.12 -8.23 14.24
CA HIS A 222 0.00 -7.68 14.95
C HIS A 222 -0.99 -8.81 15.32
N PRO A 223 -1.74 -8.69 16.43
CA PRO A 223 -2.48 -9.83 16.98
C PRO A 223 -3.58 -10.39 16.07
N LYS A 224 -4.16 -9.56 15.21
CA LYS A 224 -5.21 -9.97 14.25
C LYS A 224 -4.78 -9.95 12.78
N MET A 225 -3.62 -9.39 12.46
CA MET A 225 -3.11 -9.32 11.10
C MET A 225 -1.58 -9.30 11.06
N GLY A 226 -0.97 -9.76 9.98
CA GLY A 226 0.48 -9.76 9.82
C GLY A 226 0.88 -9.28 8.45
N ILE A 227 2.10 -8.76 8.35
CA ILE A 227 2.69 -8.30 7.09
C ILE A 227 4.01 -9.03 6.86
N LEU A 228 4.15 -9.66 5.68
CA LEU A 228 5.46 -10.00 5.14
C LEU A 228 5.81 -9.00 4.05
N VAL A 229 6.99 -8.40 4.16
CA VAL A 229 7.50 -7.47 3.15
C VAL A 229 8.91 -7.85 2.73
N LYS A 230 9.17 -7.79 1.42
CA LYS A 230 10.50 -7.92 0.85
C LYS A 230 10.76 -6.77 -0.11
N VAL A 231 11.94 -6.14 0.02
CA VAL A 231 12.37 -5.09 -0.90
C VAL A 231 13.67 -5.49 -1.58
N THR A 232 13.68 -5.49 -2.91
CA THR A 232 14.87 -5.75 -3.73
C THR A 232 15.18 -4.57 -4.64
N ARG A 233 16.41 -4.52 -5.16
CA ARG A 233 16.76 -3.56 -6.21
C ARG A 233 15.95 -3.85 -7.48
N ALA A 234 15.58 -2.80 -8.19
CA ALA A 234 14.95 -2.91 -9.50
C ALA A 234 15.57 -1.87 -10.45
N GLN A 235 15.20 -1.99 -11.73
CA GLN A 235 15.37 -0.93 -12.71
C GLN A 235 14.03 -0.21 -12.90
N ARG A 236 14.08 1.01 -13.43
CA ARG A 236 12.86 1.68 -13.91
C ARG A 236 12.14 0.74 -14.85
N SER A 237 10.86 0.53 -14.61
CA SER A 237 10.02 -0.15 -15.59
C SER A 237 9.79 0.83 -16.74
N ASP A 238 10.45 0.61 -17.88
CA ASP A 238 10.03 1.27 -19.11
C ASP A 238 8.70 0.61 -19.50
N ALA A 239 7.60 1.29 -19.18
CA ALA A 239 6.27 0.82 -19.58
C ALA A 239 6.26 0.57 -21.11
N ASN A 240 5.89 -0.63 -21.54
CA ASN A 240 5.79 -1.10 -22.93
C ASN A 240 7.09 -1.37 -23.72
N THR A 241 7.89 -2.37 -23.33
CA THR A 241 8.53 -3.20 -24.37
C THR A 241 7.60 -4.36 -24.68
N PRO A 242 6.90 -4.39 -25.83
CA PRO A 242 6.19 -5.60 -26.25
C PRO A 242 7.19 -6.75 -26.30
N VAL A 243 6.82 -7.88 -25.70
CA VAL A 243 7.52 -9.15 -25.92
C VAL A 243 7.38 -9.44 -27.41
N ILE A 244 8.37 -9.07 -28.21
CA ILE A 244 8.47 -9.56 -29.59
C ILE A 244 8.78 -11.05 -29.42
N ALA A 245 7.75 -11.88 -29.49
CA ALA A 245 7.91 -13.29 -29.71
C ALA A 245 8.69 -13.44 -31.01
N ASN A 246 9.95 -13.88 -30.92
CA ASN A 246 10.67 -14.36 -32.09
C ASN A 246 9.86 -15.55 -32.66
N PRO A 247 9.29 -15.47 -33.88
CA PRO A 247 8.94 -16.71 -34.56
C PRO A 247 10.27 -17.39 -34.90
N THR A 248 10.48 -18.55 -34.32
CA THR A 248 11.48 -19.53 -34.73
C THR A 248 11.60 -19.52 -36.25
N ALA A 249 12.78 -19.15 -36.75
CA ALA A 249 13.09 -19.26 -38.15
C ALA A 249 12.84 -20.70 -38.60
N THR A 250 11.81 -20.87 -39.43
CA THR A 250 11.57 -22.06 -40.23
C THR A 250 12.87 -22.41 -40.93
N SER A 251 13.45 -23.54 -40.53
CA SER A 251 14.52 -24.21 -41.26
C SER A 251 14.02 -24.51 -42.68
N VAL A 252 14.58 -23.81 -43.66
CA VAL A 252 14.45 -24.11 -45.09
C VAL A 252 15.74 -24.78 -45.56
N LEU A 253 15.56 -26.02 -46.03
CA LEU A 253 16.32 -26.72 -47.09
C LEU A 253 17.80 -27.07 -46.83
N GLU A 254 18.10 -28.36 -46.64
CA GLU A 254 18.48 -29.32 -47.70
C GLU A 254 18.28 -30.76 -47.22
#